data_AF-A0A354X2R0-F1
#
_entry.id   AF-A0A354X2R0-F1
#
_cell.length_a   1.000
_cell.length_b   1.000
_cell.length_c   1.000
_cell.angle_alpha   90.00
_cell.angle_beta   90.00
_cell.angle_gamma   90.00
#
_symmetry.space_group_name_H-M   'P 1'
#
loop_
_entity.id
_entity.type
_entity.pdbx_description
1 polymer ?
#
loop_
_entity_poly.entity_id
_entity_poly.type
_entity_poly.pdbx_seq_one_letter_code
_entity_poly.pdbx_strand_id
1 'polypeptide(L)'
;TDFSARIARNTQIYIQSETNITRQVDPWAGSFYVESLTHALAQKAWEHIQEVEKLGGMAKAIETGVPKLRIEEAAARTQARIDSGIQKIIGVNEYRLEKEDPIDILEVDNTEVLRQQVERLKKLRAERDGTAVRQALEAITKCV
;
A
#
# COMPACT_ATOMS: atom_id res chain seq x y z
N THR A 1 -8.41 -1.75 -15.79
CA THR A 1 -8.68 -1.28 -17.17
C THR A 1 -8.74 0.23 -17.16
N ASP A 2 -8.72 0.89 -18.33
CA ASP A 2 -8.89 2.36 -18.40
C ASP A 2 -10.23 2.80 -17.81
N PHE A 3 -11.27 1.95 -17.91
CA PHE A 3 -12.56 2.18 -17.29
C PHE A 3 -12.47 2.26 -15.76
N SER A 4 -11.87 1.27 -15.09
CA SER A 4 -11.73 1.29 -13.63
C SER A 4 -10.81 2.43 -13.14
N ALA A 5 -9.75 2.72 -13.89
CA ALA A 5 -8.86 3.84 -13.60
C ALA A 5 -9.57 5.20 -13.74
N ARG A 6 -10.46 5.36 -14.73
CA ARG A 6 -11.29 6.55 -14.89
C ARG A 6 -12.20 6.76 -13.69
N ILE A 7 -12.83 5.70 -13.17
CA ILE A 7 -13.66 5.79 -11.95
C ILE A 7 -12.81 6.24 -10.78
N ALA A 8 -11.69 5.57 -10.50
CA ALA A 8 -10.81 5.91 -9.38
C ALA A 8 -10.32 7.37 -9.42
N ARG A 9 -9.94 7.87 -10.60
CA ARG A 9 -9.55 9.28 -10.79
C ARG A 9 -10.75 10.21 -10.60
N ASN A 10 -11.90 9.89 -11.18
CA ASN A 10 -13.08 10.74 -11.12
C ASN A 10 -13.63 10.84 -9.69
N THR A 11 -13.46 9.83 -8.83
CA THR A 11 -13.75 9.95 -7.40
C THR A 11 -13.02 11.12 -6.76
N GLN A 12 -11.72 11.27 -7.04
CA GLN A 12 -10.93 12.40 -6.52
C GLN A 12 -11.38 13.73 -7.12
N ILE A 13 -11.62 13.78 -8.44
CA ILE A 13 -12.11 15.00 -9.11
C ILE A 13 -13.45 15.43 -8.51
N TYR A 14 -14.39 14.51 -8.35
CA TYR A 14 -15.70 14.77 -7.77
C TYR A 14 -15.60 15.32 -6.35
N ILE A 15 -14.77 14.72 -5.50
CA ILE A 15 -14.50 15.23 -4.15
C ILE A 15 -13.98 16.66 -4.22
N GLN A 16 -13.03 16.95 -5.10
CA GLN A 16 -12.42 18.27 -5.23
C GLN A 16 -13.38 19.34 -5.77
N SER A 17 -14.14 19.04 -6.83
CA SER A 17 -14.90 20.02 -7.59
C SER A 17 -16.35 20.18 -7.13
N GLU A 18 -16.97 19.15 -6.56
CA GLU A 18 -18.42 19.14 -6.32
C GLU A 18 -18.81 19.06 -4.84
N THR A 19 -18.00 18.44 -3.98
CA THR A 19 -18.39 18.25 -2.57
C THR A 19 -18.16 19.48 -1.68
N ASN A 20 -17.45 20.50 -2.19
CA ASN A 20 -17.03 21.69 -1.45
C ASN A 20 -16.16 21.43 -0.20
N ILE A 21 -15.68 20.20 0.02
CA ILE A 21 -14.87 19.84 1.20
C ILE A 21 -13.55 20.63 1.29
N THR A 22 -13.07 21.13 0.16
CA THR A 22 -11.82 21.92 0.05
C THR A 22 -11.99 23.38 0.43
N ARG A 23 -13.21 23.86 0.72
CA ARG A 23 -13.47 25.27 1.05
C ARG A 23 -13.00 25.67 2.46
N GLN A 24 -12.89 24.71 3.37
CA GLN A 24 -12.45 24.94 4.75
C GLN A 24 -11.24 24.06 5.07
N VAL A 25 -10.27 24.64 5.79
CA VAL A 25 -9.16 23.88 6.35
C VAL A 25 -9.65 23.15 7.59
N ASP A 26 -9.43 21.84 7.64
CA ASP A 26 -9.84 20.95 8.72
C ASP A 26 -11.30 21.17 9.19
N PRO A 27 -12.31 20.79 8.38
CA PRO A 27 -13.71 20.98 8.73
C PRO A 27 -14.15 20.20 9.98
N TRP A 28 -13.32 19.27 10.49
CA TRP A 28 -13.60 18.48 11.67
C TRP A 28 -13.01 19.05 12.95
N ALA A 29 -12.20 20.11 12.86
CA ALA A 29 -11.58 20.75 14.01
C ALA A 29 -12.61 21.12 15.08
N GLY A 30 -12.34 20.73 16.33
CA GLY A 30 -13.22 20.99 17.46
C GLY A 30 -14.40 20.03 17.61
N SER A 31 -14.59 19.07 16.71
CA SER A 31 -15.55 17.98 16.91
C SER A 31 -15.11 17.14 18.11
N PHE A 32 -15.89 17.13 19.20
CA PHE A 32 -15.59 16.35 20.40
C PHE A 32 -15.23 14.88 20.10
N TYR A 33 -16.00 14.22 19.21
CA TYR A 33 -15.75 12.83 18.85
C TYR A 33 -14.41 12.64 18.13
N VAL A 34 -14.22 13.31 16.99
CA VAL A 34 -12.97 13.26 16.21
C VAL A 34 -11.76 13.65 17.05
N GLU A 35 -11.81 14.74 17.81
CA GLU A 35 -10.70 15.19 18.67
C GLU A 35 -10.33 14.15 19.73
N SER A 36 -11.34 13.53 20.37
CA SER A 36 -11.11 12.47 21.35
C SER A 36 -10.44 11.23 20.74
N LEU A 37 -10.83 10.87 19.52
CA LEU A 37 -10.23 9.76 18.79
C LEU A 37 -8.81 10.09 18.31
N THR A 38 -8.59 11.31 17.84
CA THR A 38 -7.26 11.81 17.47
C THR A 38 -6.30 11.70 18.64
N HIS A 39 -6.72 12.16 19.82
CA HIS A 39 -5.91 12.05 21.04
C HIS A 39 -5.63 10.59 21.42
N ALA A 40 -6.67 9.74 21.45
CA ALA A 40 -6.51 8.34 21.81
C ALA A 40 -5.60 7.57 20.83
N LEU A 41 -5.70 7.86 19.53
CA LEU A 41 -4.84 7.25 18.51
C LEU A 41 -3.38 7.70 18.67
N ALA A 42 -3.15 9.00 18.92
CA ALA A 42 -1.82 9.54 19.15
C ALA A 42 -1.16 8.93 20.39
N GLN A 43 -1.90 8.80 21.50
CA GLN A 43 -1.38 8.17 22.73
C GLN A 43 -0.98 6.71 22.48
N LYS A 44 -1.85 5.91 21.86
CA LYS A 44 -1.54 4.50 21.56
C LYS A 44 -0.37 4.35 20.60
N ALA A 45 -0.29 5.18 19.57
CA ALA A 45 0.84 5.17 18.65
C ALA A 45 2.15 5.54 19.38
N TRP A 46 2.10 6.53 20.28
CA TRP A 46 3.24 6.93 21.08
C TRP A 46 3.74 5.83 22.02
N GLU A 47 2.83 5.09 22.66
CA GLU A 47 3.17 3.91 23.47
C GLU A 47 3.93 2.86 22.66
N HIS A 48 3.47 2.57 21.43
CA HIS A 48 4.17 1.64 20.53
C HIS A 48 5.55 2.16 20.10
N ILE A 49 5.67 3.47 19.83
CA ILE A 49 6.97 4.09 19.52
C ILE A 49 7.93 3.90 20.72
N GLN A 50 7.49 4.20 21.93
CA GLN A 50 8.31 4.03 23.14
C GLN A 50 8.71 2.57 23.38
N GLU A 51 7.82 1.62 23.08
CA GLU A 51 8.14 0.19 23.13
C GLU A 51 9.26 -0.18 22.14
N VAL A 52 9.16 0.28 20.89
CA VAL A 52 10.17 0.05 19.87
C VAL A 52 11.52 0.68 20.26
N GLU A 53 11.52 1.89 20.80
CA GLU A 53 12.75 2.54 21.29
C GLU A 53 13.39 1.76 22.44
N LYS A 54 12.60 1.23 23.38
CA LYS A 54 13.11 0.37 24.48
C LYS A 54 13.73 -0.94 23.97
N LEU A 55 13.24 -1.46 22.84
CA LEU A 55 13.82 -2.63 22.16
C LEU A 55 15.10 -2.29 21.36
N GLY A 56 15.53 -1.03 21.39
CA GLY A 56 16.73 -0.54 20.72
C GLY A 56 16.50 -0.11 19.28
N GLY A 57 15.28 0.34 18.97
CA GLY A 57 14.88 0.91 17.69
C GLY A 57 14.26 -0.11 16.73
N MET A 58 13.66 0.42 15.65
CA MET A 58 12.84 -0.40 14.73
C MET A 58 13.64 -1.49 14.02
N ALA A 59 14.92 -1.27 13.70
CA ALA A 59 15.76 -2.28 13.06
C ALA A 59 15.88 -3.56 13.92
N LYS A 60 16.20 -3.40 15.21
CA LYS A 60 16.26 -4.52 16.17
C LYS A 60 14.89 -5.14 16.42
N ALA A 61 13.83 -4.33 16.46
CA ALA A 61 12.47 -4.84 16.58
C ALA A 61 12.07 -5.72 15.38
N ILE A 62 12.51 -5.37 14.16
CA ILE A 62 12.30 -6.20 12.96
C ILE A 62 13.09 -7.51 13.04
N GLU A 63 14.34 -7.48 13.48
CA GLU A 63 15.16 -8.69 13.66
C GLU A 63 14.54 -9.68 14.67
N THR A 64 13.92 -9.16 15.72
CA THR A 64 13.17 -9.98 16.69
C THR A 64 11.79 -10.42 16.19
N GLY A 65 11.34 -9.92 15.03
CA GLY A 65 10.10 -10.32 14.37
C GLY A 65 8.81 -9.76 14.99
N VAL A 66 8.92 -8.96 16.04
CA VAL A 66 7.76 -8.47 16.82
C VAL A 66 6.74 -7.69 15.96
N PRO A 67 7.14 -6.75 15.07
CA PRO A 67 6.19 -6.03 14.23
C PRO A 67 5.41 -6.94 13.29
N LYS A 68 6.09 -7.94 12.70
CA LYS A 68 5.47 -8.89 11.77
C LYS A 68 4.42 -9.74 12.49
N LEU A 69 4.78 -10.29 13.66
CA LEU A 69 3.86 -11.09 14.47
C LEU A 69 2.57 -10.33 14.81
N ARG A 70 2.68 -9.05 15.22
CA ARG A 70 1.51 -8.23 15.55
C ARG A 70 0.60 -7.96 14.36
N ILE A 71 1.17 -7.74 13.18
CA ILE A 71 0.40 -7.56 11.93
C ILE A 71 -0.35 -8.86 11.60
N GLU A 72 0.32 -10.01 11.73
CA GLU A 72 -0.28 -11.32 11.49
C GLU A 72 -1.40 -11.64 12.48
N GLU A 73 -1.23 -11.33 13.77
CA GLU A 73 -2.29 -11.46 14.77
C GLU A 73 -3.52 -10.59 14.44
N ALA A 74 -3.31 -9.34 14.02
CA ALA A 74 -4.38 -8.45 13.62
C ALA A 74 -5.12 -8.94 12.35
N ALA A 75 -4.37 -9.48 11.40
CA ALA A 75 -4.92 -10.09 10.19
C ALA A 75 -5.74 -11.35 10.53
N ALA A 76 -5.22 -12.25 11.36
CA ALA A 76 -5.91 -13.46 11.79
C ALA A 76 -7.22 -13.16 12.55
N ARG A 77 -7.19 -12.18 13.46
CA ARG A 77 -8.42 -11.72 14.16
C ARG A 77 -9.43 -11.12 13.20
N THR A 78 -8.97 -10.37 12.20
CA THR A 78 -9.86 -9.78 11.19
C THR A 78 -10.48 -10.86 10.32
N GLN A 79 -9.70 -11.83 9.86
CA GLN A 79 -10.19 -12.97 9.10
C GLN A 79 -11.25 -13.76 9.90
N ALA A 80 -10.96 -14.08 11.16
CA ALA A 80 -11.93 -14.78 12.02
C ALA A 80 -13.25 -14.00 12.21
N ARG A 81 -13.19 -12.66 12.31
CA ARG A 81 -14.41 -11.82 12.38
C ARG A 81 -15.20 -11.81 11.07
N ILE A 82 -14.52 -11.86 9.93
CA ILE A 82 -15.16 -11.93 8.61
C ILE A 82 -15.82 -13.31 8.44
N ASP A 83 -15.10 -14.38 8.74
CA ASP A 83 -15.58 -15.76 8.57
C ASP A 83 -16.75 -16.08 9.50
N SER A 84 -16.75 -15.53 10.72
CA SER A 84 -17.86 -15.65 11.68
C SER A 84 -19.05 -14.73 11.40
N GLY A 85 -18.94 -13.82 10.41
CA GLY A 85 -20.00 -12.86 10.08
C GLY A 85 -20.15 -11.68 11.06
N ILE A 86 -19.29 -11.58 12.09
CA ILE A 86 -19.27 -10.43 13.02
C ILE A 86 -18.90 -9.16 12.26
N GLN A 87 -17.90 -9.25 11.38
CA GLN A 87 -17.52 -8.17 10.47
C GLN A 87 -18.19 -8.40 9.12
N LYS A 88 -19.13 -7.52 8.79
CA LYS A 88 -19.96 -7.62 7.58
C LYS A 88 -19.22 -7.05 6.37
N ILE A 89 -19.15 -7.83 5.30
CA ILE A 89 -18.63 -7.43 3.98
C ILE A 89 -19.71 -7.72 2.94
N ILE A 90 -20.34 -6.63 2.47
CA ILE A 90 -21.44 -6.67 1.52
C ILE A 90 -20.96 -7.28 0.19
N GLY A 91 -21.67 -8.28 -0.29
CA GLY A 91 -21.34 -9.04 -1.50
C GLY A 91 -20.44 -10.26 -1.24
N VAL A 92 -19.87 -10.42 -0.03
CA VAL A 92 -18.97 -11.54 0.31
C VAL A 92 -19.62 -12.48 1.32
N ASN A 93 -19.80 -12.04 2.57
CA ASN A 93 -20.40 -12.84 3.64
C ASN A 93 -21.84 -12.40 3.97
N GLU A 94 -22.27 -11.24 3.48
CA GLU A 94 -23.64 -10.73 3.63
C GLU A 94 -24.14 -10.18 2.30
N TYR A 95 -25.41 -10.43 1.97
CA TYR A 95 -26.04 -9.99 0.71
C TYR A 95 -25.27 -10.41 -0.55
N ARG A 96 -24.82 -11.67 -0.61
CA ARG A 96 -24.12 -12.23 -1.77
C ARG A 96 -25.09 -12.42 -2.94
N LEU A 97 -24.65 -12.05 -4.14
CA LEU A 97 -25.38 -12.29 -5.38
C LEU A 97 -25.26 -13.76 -5.80
N GLU A 98 -26.34 -14.34 -6.33
CA GLU A 98 -26.32 -15.72 -6.86
C GLU A 98 -25.45 -15.86 -8.11
N LYS A 99 -25.34 -14.78 -8.91
CA LYS A 99 -24.53 -14.70 -10.11
C LYS A 99 -23.83 -13.35 -10.16
N GLU A 100 -22.53 -13.39 -10.41
CA GLU A 100 -21.71 -12.20 -10.63
C GLU A 100 -21.54 -11.95 -12.13
N ASP A 101 -21.62 -10.68 -12.52
CA ASP A 101 -21.35 -10.27 -13.90
C ASP A 101 -19.85 -10.34 -14.20
N PRO A 102 -19.46 -10.75 -15.42
CA PRO A 102 -18.05 -10.80 -15.79
C PRO A 102 -17.45 -9.39 -15.82
N ILE A 103 -16.27 -9.24 -15.23
CA ILE A 103 -15.51 -7.98 -15.22
C ILE A 103 -14.31 -8.14 -16.16
N ASP A 104 -14.12 -7.15 -17.03
CA ASP A 104 -12.91 -7.07 -17.86
C ASP A 104 -11.68 -6.81 -16.99
N ILE A 105 -10.81 -7.82 -16.91
CA ILE A 105 -9.52 -7.72 -16.24
C ILE A 105 -8.44 -7.31 -17.23
N LEU A 106 -7.47 -6.52 -16.75
CA LEU A 106 -6.29 -6.23 -17.55
C LEU A 106 -5.34 -7.42 -17.46
N GLU A 107 -5.23 -8.19 -18.53
CA GLU A 107 -4.25 -9.25 -18.67
C GLU A 107 -2.97 -8.69 -19.31
N VAL A 108 -1.82 -9.02 -18.72
CA VAL A 108 -0.51 -8.61 -19.22
C VAL A 108 0.14 -9.80 -19.91
N ASP A 109 0.48 -9.65 -21.19
CA ASP A 109 1.27 -10.64 -21.92
C ASP A 109 2.73 -10.59 -21.44
N ASN A 110 3.03 -11.46 -20.47
CA ASN A 110 4.36 -11.59 -19.89
C ASN A 110 5.40 -12.08 -20.91
N THR A 111 4.99 -12.85 -21.92
CA THR A 111 5.90 -13.38 -22.94
C THR A 111 6.40 -12.27 -23.84
N GLU A 112 5.50 -11.42 -24.33
CA GLU A 112 5.86 -10.29 -25.17
C GLU A 112 6.62 -9.23 -24.38
N VAL A 113 6.21 -8.91 -23.15
CA VAL A 113 6.94 -7.99 -22.28
C VAL A 113 8.36 -8.51 -22.04
N LEU A 114 8.54 -9.78 -21.70
CA LEU A 114 9.86 -10.37 -21.51
C LEU A 114 10.71 -10.26 -22.78
N ARG A 115 10.14 -10.57 -23.95
CA ARG A 115 10.85 -10.47 -25.23
C ARG A 115 11.36 -9.05 -25.47
N GLN A 116 10.49 -8.06 -25.32
CA GLN A 116 10.84 -6.64 -25.49
C GLN A 116 11.91 -6.19 -24.49
N GLN A 117 11.81 -6.60 -23.22
CA GLN A 117 12.81 -6.24 -22.21
C GLN A 117 14.17 -6.88 -22.51
N VAL A 118 14.19 -8.14 -22.94
CA VAL A 118 15.43 -8.84 -23.33
C VAL A 118 16.07 -8.17 -24.54
N GLU A 119 15.30 -7.81 -25.56
CA GLU A 119 15.81 -7.09 -26.74
C GLU A 119 16.41 -5.72 -26.35
N ARG A 120 15.70 -4.94 -25.52
CA ARG A 120 16.20 -3.66 -25.01
C ARG A 120 17.49 -3.82 -24.20
N LEU A 121 17.57 -4.83 -23.33
CA LEU A 121 18.77 -5.11 -22.55
C LEU A 121 19.94 -5.56 -23.43
N LYS A 122 19.70 -6.38 -24.46
CA LYS A 122 20.74 -6.79 -25.43
C LYS A 122 21.29 -5.56 -26.16
N LYS A 123 20.42 -4.69 -26.66
CA LYS A 123 20.80 -3.44 -27.32
C LYS A 123 21.59 -2.53 -26.38
N LEU A 124 21.07 -2.28 -25.18
CA LEU A 124 21.75 -1.47 -24.16
C LEU A 124 23.15 -2.00 -23.83
N ARG A 125 23.31 -3.32 -23.71
CA ARG A 125 24.61 -3.95 -23.43
C ARG A 125 25.59 -3.85 -24.60
N ALA A 126 25.09 -3.84 -25.83
CA ALA A 126 25.92 -3.73 -27.03
C ALA A 126 26.38 -2.28 -27.29
N GLU A 127 25.53 -1.29 -27.02
CA GLU A 127 25.79 0.13 -27.32
C GLU A 127 26.53 0.90 -26.21
N ARG A 128 26.46 0.41 -24.96
CA ARG A 128 27.09 1.08 -23.82
C ARG A 128 28.63 0.97 -23.84
N ASP A 129 29.30 1.98 -23.28
CA ASP A 129 30.72 1.88 -22.93
C ASP A 129 30.91 0.89 -21.76
N GLY A 130 31.42 -0.29 -22.07
CA GLY A 130 31.65 -1.34 -21.07
C GLY A 130 32.71 -0.98 -20.02
N THR A 131 33.67 -0.12 -20.34
CA THR A 131 34.72 0.29 -19.40
C THR A 131 34.19 1.31 -18.41
N ALA A 132 33.47 2.33 -18.88
CA ALA A 132 32.81 3.30 -18.02
C ALA A 132 31.81 2.63 -17.05
N VAL A 133 31.04 1.65 -17.53
CA VAL A 133 30.11 0.89 -16.68
C VAL A 133 30.84 0.08 -15.61
N ARG A 134 31.93 -0.62 -15.94
CA ARG A 134 32.71 -1.36 -14.95
C ARG A 134 33.27 -0.44 -13.87
N GLN A 135 33.83 0.70 -14.26
CA GLN A 135 34.35 1.69 -13.32
C GLN A 135 33.25 2.24 -12.40
N ALA A 136 32.07 2.54 -12.94
CA ALA A 136 30.93 3.00 -12.13
C ALA A 136 30.46 1.92 -11.14
N LEU A 137 30.37 0.66 -11.57
CA LEU A 137 29.98 -0.45 -10.70
C LEU A 137 31.04 -0.72 -9.62
N GLU A 138 32.34 -0.66 -9.95
CA GLU A 138 33.43 -0.77 -8.97
C GLU A 138 33.41 0.38 -7.97
N ALA A 139 33.13 1.61 -8.42
CA ALA A 139 33.01 2.76 -7.54
C ALA A 139 31.85 2.61 -6.55
N ILE A 140 30.71 2.08 -7.00
CA ILE A 140 29.58 1.74 -6.11
C ILE A 140 30.01 0.69 -5.09
N THR A 141 30.62 -0.42 -5.53
CA THR A 141 31.08 -1.48 -4.63
C THR A 141 32.12 -1.01 -3.63
N LYS A 142 32.99 -0.06 -3.99
CA LYS A 142 33.97 0.54 -3.06
C LYS A 142 33.35 1.53 -2.07
N CYS A 143 32.17 2.07 -2.37
CA CYS A 143 31.47 3.05 -1.55
C CYS A 143 30.57 2.39 -0.49
N VAL A 144 30.11 1.15 -0.74
CA VAL A 144 29.32 0.33 0.18
C VAL A 144 30.26 -0.45 1.10
#